data_AF-A0A7C3BRH4-F1
#
_entry.id   AF-A0A7C3BRH4-F1
#
_cell.length_a   1.000
_cell.length_b   1.000
_cell.length_c   1.000
_cell.angle_alpha   90.00
_cell.angle_beta   90.00
_cell.angle_gamma   90.00
#
_symmetry.space_group_name_H-M   'P 1'
#
loop_
_entity.id
_entity.type
_entity.pdbx_description
1 polymer ?
#
loop_
_entity_poly.entity_id
_entity_poly.type
_entity_poly.pdbx_seq_one_letter_code
_entity_poly.pdbx_strand_id
1 'polypeptide(L)'
;MPLLSLGLLVGSLVLTYLQPEWTGVTMIMVLLGFFASIAGSYYVNRFTGNMPMFKELPKILKGLSDEYTLLMYKLPVPFVLVEPGGLTTIKVKNQSGEIGFHEGKWEHNQRMKFLRQFGGEESLGKPDAQAAAQAQDLEKYLAKRLPADVAVPVRGVALFISPEAQLDTAQSPLPVLWSKELKGWLRNKGRRSTLPRETRRALAKALEI
;
A
#
# COMPACT_ATOMS: atom_id res chain seq x y z
N MET A 1 20.01 -1.40 -7.60
CA MET A 1 20.29 -1.68 -6.17
C MET A 1 20.69 -3.12 -5.84
N PRO A 2 20.17 -4.21 -6.45
CA PRO A 2 20.62 -5.57 -6.09
C PRO A 2 22.08 -5.88 -6.49
N LEU A 3 22.59 -5.21 -7.53
CA LEU A 3 24.00 -5.34 -7.97
C LEU A 3 25.00 -4.76 -6.96
N LEU A 4 24.61 -3.72 -6.22
CA LEU A 4 25.45 -3.12 -5.16
C LEU A 4 25.53 -4.02 -3.93
N SER A 5 24.41 -4.61 -3.51
CA SER A 5 24.40 -5.58 -2.40
C SER A 5 25.15 -6.86 -2.77
N LEU A 6 25.02 -7.32 -4.02
CA LEU A 6 25.77 -8.48 -4.51
C LEU A 6 27.28 -8.19 -4.55
N GLY A 7 27.69 -7.01 -5.00
CA GLY A 7 29.08 -6.57 -4.99
C GLY A 7 29.68 -6.49 -3.58
N LEU A 8 28.93 -5.96 -2.60
CA LEU A 8 29.34 -5.92 -1.20
C LEU A 8 29.49 -7.32 -0.58
N LEU A 9 28.54 -8.23 -0.87
CA LEU A 9 28.59 -9.61 -0.37
C LEU A 9 29.77 -10.38 -0.98
N VAL A 10 29.95 -10.32 -2.29
CA VAL A 10 31.09 -10.96 -2.97
C VAL A 10 32.42 -10.36 -2.51
N GLY A 11 32.49 -9.03 -2.38
CA GLY A 11 33.66 -8.34 -1.84
C GLY A 11 34.02 -8.80 -0.43
N SER A 12 33.02 -8.94 0.46
CA SER A 12 33.22 -9.43 1.83
C SER A 12 33.74 -10.88 1.88
N LEU A 13 33.26 -11.74 0.98
CA LEU A 13 33.69 -13.14 0.87
C LEU A 13 35.16 -13.24 0.42
N VAL A 14 35.54 -12.44 -0.58
CA VAL A 14 36.91 -12.36 -1.10
C VAL A 14 37.87 -11.80 -0.04
N LEU A 15 37.46 -10.75 0.68
CA LEU A 15 38.27 -10.15 1.75
C LEU A 15 38.50 -11.12 2.91
N THR A 16 37.49 -11.92 3.25
CA THR A 16 37.58 -12.96 4.29
C THR A 16 38.60 -14.03 3.93
N TYR A 17 38.75 -14.35 2.63
CA TYR A 17 39.72 -15.33 2.15
C TYR A 17 41.14 -14.76 2.02
N LEU A 18 41.28 -13.47 1.68
CA LEU A 18 42.58 -12.82 1.45
C LEU A 18 43.21 -12.19 2.71
N GLN A 19 42.40 -11.78 3.69
CA GLN A 19 42.83 -11.08 4.90
C GLN A 19 41.99 -11.54 6.12
N PRO A 20 42.23 -12.77 6.64
CA PRO A 20 41.40 -13.38 7.69
C PRO A 20 41.38 -12.61 9.00
N GLU A 21 42.45 -11.88 9.29
CA GLU A 21 42.65 -11.05 10.49
C GLU A 21 41.77 -9.79 10.56
N TRP A 22 41.06 -9.45 9.48
CA TRP A 22 40.14 -8.30 9.42
C TRP A 22 38.67 -8.70 9.65
N THR A 23 38.45 -9.72 10.47
CA THR A 23 37.13 -10.35 10.68
C THR A 23 36.04 -9.36 11.16
N GLY A 24 36.41 -8.32 11.90
CA GLY A 24 35.49 -7.27 12.32
C GLY A 24 34.96 -6.43 11.16
N VAL A 25 35.81 -6.11 10.18
CA VAL A 25 35.46 -5.29 9.00
C VAL A 25 34.56 -6.09 8.05
N THR A 26 34.85 -7.37 7.85
CA THR A 26 34.01 -8.25 7.03
C THR A 26 32.62 -8.42 7.63
N MET A 27 32.51 -8.55 8.97
CA MET A 27 31.20 -8.65 9.64
C MET A 27 30.35 -7.38 9.47
N ILE A 28 30.96 -6.20 9.53
CA ILE A 28 30.27 -4.91 9.26
C ILE A 28 29.82 -4.83 7.79
N MET A 29 30.67 -5.21 6.83
CA MET A 29 30.29 -5.22 5.41
C MET A 29 29.12 -6.17 5.11
N VAL A 30 29.09 -7.35 5.73
CA VAL A 30 27.99 -8.31 5.59
C VAL A 30 26.69 -7.72 6.13
N LEU A 31 26.72 -7.09 7.31
CA LEU A 31 25.55 -6.42 7.89
C LEU A 31 25.04 -5.29 6.98
N LEU A 32 25.93 -4.42 6.50
CA LEU A 32 25.56 -3.34 5.58
C LEU A 32 24.99 -3.87 4.26
N GLY A 33 25.60 -4.91 3.69
CA GLY A 33 25.10 -5.58 2.48
C GLY A 33 23.71 -6.19 2.69
N PHE A 34 23.47 -6.79 3.86
CA PHE A 34 22.17 -7.35 4.24
C PHE A 34 21.09 -6.27 4.36
N PHE A 35 21.34 -5.19 5.10
CA PHE A 35 20.38 -4.08 5.22
C PHE A 35 20.11 -3.38 3.88
N ALA A 36 21.15 -3.16 3.07
CA ALA A 36 21.01 -2.62 1.72
C ALA A 36 20.17 -3.53 0.81
N SER A 37 20.29 -4.86 0.96
CA SER A 37 19.47 -5.84 0.24
C SER A 37 18.01 -5.82 0.66
N ILE A 38 17.72 -5.69 1.97
CA ILE A 38 16.36 -5.52 2.50
C ILE A 38 15.73 -4.24 1.93
N ALA A 39 16.43 -3.11 2.02
CA ALA A 39 15.96 -1.84 1.49
C ALA A 39 15.76 -1.91 -0.04
N GLY A 40 16.72 -2.48 -0.76
CA GLY A 40 16.65 -2.67 -2.21
C GLY A 40 15.43 -3.49 -2.64
N SER A 41 15.18 -4.62 -1.97
CA SER A 41 14.02 -5.48 -2.24
C SER A 41 12.69 -4.77 -1.97
N TYR A 42 12.62 -3.96 -0.91
CA TYR A 42 11.44 -3.14 -0.60
C TYR A 42 11.09 -2.16 -1.73
N TYR A 43 12.09 -1.43 -2.25
CA TYR A 43 11.86 -0.47 -3.34
C TYR A 43 11.56 -1.14 -4.68
N VAL A 44 12.27 -2.23 -5.01
CA VAL A 44 12.06 -2.97 -6.26
C VAL A 44 10.65 -3.55 -6.32
N ASN A 45 10.14 -4.17 -5.25
CA ASN A 45 8.78 -4.73 -5.27
C ASN A 45 7.68 -3.67 -5.26
N ARG A 46 7.94 -2.51 -4.66
CA ARG A 46 6.97 -1.40 -4.64
C ARG A 46 6.85 -0.69 -6.00
N PHE A 47 7.95 -0.50 -6.71
CA PHE A 47 7.99 0.35 -7.92
C PHE A 47 8.28 -0.39 -9.23
N THR A 48 8.86 -1.58 -9.19
CA THR A 48 9.35 -2.33 -10.36
C THR A 48 8.76 -3.75 -10.48
N GLY A 49 7.87 -4.16 -9.57
CA GLY A 49 7.17 -5.44 -9.67
C GLY A 49 6.29 -5.58 -10.92
N ASN A 50 5.91 -6.81 -11.27
CA ASN A 50 5.15 -7.16 -12.49
C ASN A 50 3.79 -6.42 -12.61
N MET A 51 3.23 -5.94 -11.50
CA MET A 51 2.01 -5.13 -11.44
C MET A 51 2.23 -3.89 -10.57
N PRO A 52 2.79 -2.80 -11.12
CA PRO A 52 2.99 -1.57 -10.36
C PRO A 52 1.64 -0.97 -9.99
N MET A 53 1.38 -0.80 -8.69
CA MET A 53 0.08 -0.37 -8.16
C MET A 53 -0.42 0.94 -8.80
N PHE A 54 0.50 1.85 -9.13
CA PHE A 54 0.20 3.15 -9.74
C PHE A 54 -0.27 3.06 -11.19
N LYS A 55 -0.02 1.94 -11.89
CA LYS A 55 -0.52 1.67 -13.24
C LYS A 55 -1.86 0.94 -13.20
N GLU A 56 -2.04 0.03 -12.25
CA GLU A 56 -3.25 -0.79 -12.15
C GLU A 56 -4.44 -0.04 -11.56
N LEU A 57 -4.23 0.78 -10.53
CA LEU A 57 -5.32 1.49 -9.86
C LEU A 57 -6.09 2.44 -10.81
N PRO A 58 -5.43 3.27 -11.67
CA PRO A 58 -6.14 4.06 -12.67
C PRO A 58 -6.95 3.22 -13.67
N LYS A 59 -6.45 2.04 -14.08
CA LYS A 59 -7.18 1.13 -14.98
C LYS A 59 -8.44 0.60 -14.32
N ILE A 60 -8.35 0.19 -13.05
CA ILE A 60 -9.48 -0.32 -12.26
C ILE A 60 -10.58 0.75 -12.14
N LEU A 61 -10.17 1.99 -11.85
CA LEU A 61 -11.08 3.12 -11.65
C LEU A 61 -11.58 3.76 -12.95
N LYS A 62 -11.03 3.37 -14.12
CA LYS A 62 -11.46 3.87 -15.42
C LYS A 62 -12.96 3.65 -15.62
N GLY A 63 -13.65 4.71 -16.06
CA GLY A 63 -15.08 4.73 -16.27
C GLY A 63 -15.91 5.09 -15.03
N LEU A 64 -15.29 5.52 -13.93
CA LEU A 64 -15.98 6.30 -12.89
C LEU A 64 -16.37 7.68 -13.43
N SER A 65 -17.38 8.29 -12.83
CA SER A 65 -17.85 9.65 -13.14
C SER A 65 -16.77 10.69 -12.81
N ASP A 66 -16.90 11.87 -13.44
CA ASP A 66 -15.95 13.00 -13.28
C ASP A 66 -15.94 13.60 -11.86
N GLU A 67 -16.86 13.16 -11.01
CA GLU A 67 -16.91 13.54 -9.59
C GLU A 67 -15.85 12.82 -8.73
N TYR A 68 -15.15 11.83 -9.31
CA TYR A 68 -14.05 11.12 -8.66
C TYR A 68 -12.71 11.59 -9.18
N THR A 69 -11.77 11.91 -8.28
CA THR A 69 -10.39 12.27 -8.64
C THR A 69 -9.41 11.41 -7.87
N LEU A 70 -8.55 10.68 -8.59
CA LEU A 70 -7.48 9.87 -7.99
C LEU A 70 -6.21 10.69 -7.83
N LEU A 71 -5.79 10.90 -6.59
CA LEU A 71 -4.50 11.47 -6.24
C LEU A 71 -3.51 10.34 -5.92
N MET A 72 -2.40 10.31 -6.64
CA MET A 72 -1.33 9.33 -6.46
C MET A 72 -0.07 10.04 -5.99
N TYR A 73 0.48 9.63 -4.84
CA TYR A 73 1.72 10.12 -4.24
C TYR A 73 1.81 11.65 -4.02
N LYS A 74 0.68 12.35 -4.02
CA LYS A 74 0.59 13.80 -3.72
C LYS A 74 0.38 14.12 -2.23
N LEU A 75 -0.08 13.13 -1.48
CA LEU A 75 -0.52 13.24 -0.09
C LEU A 75 0.35 12.34 0.79
N PRO A 76 0.28 12.44 2.13
CA PRO A 76 1.05 11.57 3.04
C PRO A 76 0.76 10.09 2.84
N VAL A 77 -0.34 9.76 2.16
CA VAL A 77 -0.70 8.40 1.78
C VAL A 77 -0.60 8.20 0.26
N PRO A 78 -0.23 6.99 -0.22
CA PRO A 78 0.08 6.76 -1.63
C PRO A 78 -1.08 6.96 -2.59
N PHE A 79 -2.29 6.56 -2.20
CA PHE A 79 -3.47 6.58 -3.08
C PHE A 79 -4.66 7.14 -2.32
N VAL A 80 -5.19 8.25 -2.82
CA VAL A 80 -6.40 8.89 -2.29
C VAL A 80 -7.38 9.10 -3.42
N LEU A 81 -8.57 8.55 -3.27
CA LEU A 81 -9.69 8.84 -4.13
C LEU A 81 -10.51 9.95 -3.48
N VAL A 82 -10.52 11.12 -4.11
CA VAL A 82 -11.46 12.19 -3.81
C VAL A 82 -12.81 11.78 -4.42
N GLU A 83 -13.85 11.77 -3.60
CA GLU A 83 -15.20 11.40 -3.99
C GLU A 83 -16.18 12.48 -3.50
N PRO A 84 -17.43 12.55 -4.01
CA PRO A 84 -18.38 13.61 -3.64
C PRO A 84 -18.61 13.77 -2.13
N GLY A 85 -18.52 12.67 -1.40
CA GLY A 85 -18.79 12.58 0.02
C GLY A 85 -17.57 12.61 0.93
N GLY A 86 -16.36 12.86 0.40
CA GLY A 86 -15.14 12.94 1.21
C GLY A 86 -13.94 12.31 0.53
N LEU A 87 -13.09 11.64 1.31
CA LEU A 87 -11.88 10.98 0.84
C LEU A 87 -11.89 9.48 1.16
N THR A 88 -11.33 8.70 0.24
CA THR A 88 -11.07 7.27 0.42
C THR A 88 -9.58 6.99 0.20
N THR A 89 -8.88 6.50 1.23
CA THR A 89 -7.50 6.00 1.09
C THR A 89 -7.53 4.56 0.63
N ILE A 90 -6.73 4.22 -0.37
CA ILE A 90 -6.71 2.88 -0.98
C ILE A 90 -5.37 2.20 -0.67
N LYS A 91 -5.39 1.25 0.27
CA LYS A 91 -4.23 0.38 0.53
C LYS A 91 -4.24 -0.76 -0.49
N VAL A 92 -3.45 -0.59 -1.54
CA VAL A 92 -3.31 -1.60 -2.60
C VAL A 92 -2.40 -2.75 -2.14
N LYS A 93 -2.80 -3.99 -2.46
CA LYS A 93 -2.14 -5.26 -2.14
C LYS A 93 -2.11 -6.14 -3.40
N ASN A 94 -1.00 -6.82 -3.67
CA ASN A 94 -0.82 -7.65 -4.86
C ASN A 94 -0.76 -9.16 -4.54
N GLN A 95 -1.12 -9.56 -3.32
CA GLN A 95 -1.09 -10.93 -2.89
C GLN A 95 -2.17 -11.75 -3.64
N SER A 96 -1.78 -12.93 -4.10
CA SER A 96 -2.64 -13.93 -4.74
C SER A 96 -3.11 -14.98 -3.71
N GLY A 97 -3.96 -15.92 -4.14
CA GLY A 97 -4.37 -17.04 -3.31
C GLY A 97 -5.54 -16.72 -2.39
N GLU A 98 -5.77 -17.59 -1.42
CA GLU A 98 -6.88 -17.49 -0.47
C GLU A 98 -6.48 -16.56 0.68
N ILE A 99 -7.23 -15.49 0.85
CA ILE A 99 -7.00 -14.46 1.86
C ILE A 99 -8.28 -14.37 2.71
N GLY A 100 -8.15 -14.76 3.97
CA GLY A 100 -9.26 -14.86 4.92
C GLY A 100 -9.12 -13.90 6.09
N PHE A 101 -10.25 -13.50 6.66
CA PHE A 101 -10.31 -12.85 7.97
C PHE A 101 -11.32 -13.55 8.87
N HIS A 102 -10.82 -14.29 9.86
CA HIS A 102 -11.61 -15.07 10.79
C HIS A 102 -11.18 -14.79 12.22
N GLU A 103 -12.14 -14.61 13.13
CA GLU A 103 -11.87 -14.41 14.57
C GLU A 103 -10.85 -13.29 14.87
N GLY A 104 -10.85 -12.21 14.09
CA GLY A 104 -9.92 -11.10 14.27
C GLY A 104 -8.51 -11.32 13.72
N LYS A 105 -8.27 -12.43 13.00
CA LYS A 105 -6.97 -12.81 12.47
C LYS A 105 -6.99 -12.87 10.94
N TRP A 106 -5.87 -12.45 10.36
CA TRP A 106 -5.64 -12.53 8.92
C TRP A 106 -4.97 -13.84 8.57
N GLU A 107 -5.59 -14.55 7.64
CA GLU A 107 -5.07 -15.80 7.09
C GLU A 107 -4.75 -15.63 5.62
N HIS A 108 -3.68 -16.30 5.20
CA HIS A 108 -3.23 -16.27 3.81
C HIS A 108 -2.70 -17.64 3.44
N ASN A 109 -3.46 -18.35 2.62
CA ASN A 109 -3.13 -19.66 2.11
C ASN A 109 -2.73 -19.56 0.63
N GLN A 110 -1.47 -19.83 0.34
CA GLN A 110 -0.91 -19.76 -1.00
C GLN A 110 0.19 -20.83 -1.16
N ARG A 111 0.22 -21.51 -2.31
CA ARG A 111 1.31 -22.44 -2.65
C ARG A 111 2.65 -21.70 -2.65
N MET A 112 3.66 -22.31 -2.04
CA MET A 112 5.03 -21.79 -1.97
C MET A 112 5.13 -20.41 -1.26
N LYS A 113 4.22 -20.09 -0.34
CA LYS A 113 4.21 -18.83 0.43
C LYS A 113 5.57 -18.49 1.03
N PHE A 114 6.24 -19.46 1.65
CA PHE A 114 7.58 -19.28 2.22
C PHE A 114 8.60 -18.88 1.14
N LEU A 115 8.65 -19.60 0.02
CA LEU A 115 9.61 -19.35 -1.05
C LEU A 115 9.43 -17.96 -1.68
N ARG A 116 8.16 -17.52 -1.82
CA ARG A 116 7.83 -16.20 -2.38
C ARG A 116 8.09 -15.05 -1.42
N GLN A 117 7.85 -15.24 -0.11
CA GLN A 117 8.19 -14.26 0.91
C GLN A 117 9.72 -14.07 1.01
N PHE A 118 10.51 -15.15 0.86
CA PHE A 118 11.97 -15.06 0.72
C PHE A 118 12.41 -14.40 -0.59
N GLY A 119 11.63 -14.57 -1.67
CA GLY A 119 11.80 -13.87 -2.95
C GLY A 119 11.41 -12.37 -2.93
N GLY A 120 10.99 -11.85 -1.77
CA GLY A 120 10.72 -10.43 -1.54
C GLY A 120 9.24 -10.01 -1.62
N GLU A 121 8.29 -10.92 -1.90
CA GLU A 121 6.87 -10.55 -1.85
C GLU A 121 6.52 -9.98 -0.45
N GLU A 122 5.89 -8.79 -0.41
CA GLU A 122 5.45 -8.18 0.85
C GLU A 122 4.50 -9.15 1.57
N SER A 123 4.69 -9.36 2.88
CA SER A 123 3.76 -10.18 3.66
C SER A 123 2.34 -9.58 3.63
N LEU A 124 1.32 -10.43 3.83
CA LEU A 124 -0.06 -9.94 3.89
C LEU A 124 -0.22 -8.84 4.96
N GLY A 125 0.41 -9.02 6.12
CA GLY A 125 0.29 -8.09 7.25
C GLY A 125 -1.15 -8.05 7.78
N LYS A 126 -1.62 -6.85 8.13
CA LYS A 126 -3.01 -6.57 8.52
C LYS A 126 -3.62 -5.53 7.56
N PRO A 127 -4.19 -5.95 6.42
CA PRO A 127 -4.73 -5.06 5.40
C PRO A 127 -5.70 -4.00 5.93
N ASP A 128 -6.61 -4.40 6.83
CA ASP A 128 -7.55 -3.50 7.53
C ASP A 128 -6.81 -2.45 8.36
N ALA A 129 -5.92 -2.85 9.25
CA ALA A 129 -5.18 -1.94 10.12
C ALA A 129 -4.29 -0.98 9.32
N GLN A 130 -3.70 -1.45 8.21
CA GLN A 130 -2.92 -0.62 7.31
C GLN A 130 -3.79 0.40 6.57
N ALA A 131 -5.00 0.02 6.13
CA ALA A 131 -5.95 0.94 5.53
C ALA A 131 -6.49 1.96 6.55
N ALA A 132 -6.76 1.53 7.79
CA ALA A 132 -7.15 2.40 8.90
C ALA A 132 -6.06 3.44 9.21
N ALA A 133 -4.80 3.00 9.30
CA ALA A 133 -3.68 3.89 9.55
C ALA A 133 -3.54 4.95 8.45
N GLN A 134 -3.70 4.57 7.18
CA GLN A 134 -3.69 5.53 6.07
C GLN A 134 -4.82 6.57 6.20
N ALA A 135 -6.03 6.14 6.53
CA ALA A 135 -7.14 7.06 6.76
C ALA A 135 -6.81 8.03 7.89
N GLN A 136 -6.29 7.54 9.01
CA GLN A 136 -5.91 8.35 10.16
C GLN A 136 -4.79 9.36 9.84
N ASP A 137 -3.78 8.95 9.07
CA ASP A 137 -2.69 9.84 8.65
C ASP A 137 -3.21 10.97 7.74
N LEU A 138 -4.16 10.66 6.87
CA LEU A 138 -4.82 11.65 6.02
C LEU A 138 -5.73 12.58 6.84
N GLU A 139 -6.47 12.07 7.82
CA GLU A 139 -7.25 12.90 8.75
C GLU A 139 -6.37 13.90 9.51
N LYS A 140 -5.25 13.44 10.06
CA LYS A 140 -4.25 14.31 10.72
C LYS A 140 -3.69 15.37 9.77
N TYR A 141 -3.49 15.01 8.50
CA TYR A 141 -3.03 15.93 7.47
C TYR A 141 -4.08 17.00 7.13
N LEU A 142 -5.36 16.62 7.06
CA LEU A 142 -6.48 17.53 6.82
C LEU A 142 -6.73 18.46 8.01
N ALA A 143 -6.68 17.96 9.24
CA ALA A 143 -6.89 18.75 10.45
C ALA A 143 -5.91 19.93 10.59
N LYS A 144 -4.74 19.85 9.95
CA LYS A 144 -3.75 20.94 9.92
C LYS A 144 -4.01 21.98 8.83
N ARG A 145 -4.88 21.70 7.85
CA ARG A 145 -5.12 22.53 6.65
C ARG A 145 -6.55 23.03 6.53
N LEU A 146 -7.50 22.31 7.10
CA LEU A 146 -8.90 22.69 7.10
C LEU A 146 -9.23 23.57 8.31
N PRO A 147 -10.16 24.53 8.16
CA PRO A 147 -10.79 25.21 9.29
C PRO A 147 -11.41 24.21 10.28
N ALA A 148 -11.42 24.55 11.57
CA ALA A 148 -11.88 23.65 12.64
C ALA A 148 -13.37 23.27 12.54
N ASP A 149 -14.18 24.08 11.88
CA ASP A 149 -15.60 23.89 11.61
C ASP A 149 -15.88 22.98 10.38
N VAL A 150 -14.86 22.67 9.59
CA VAL A 150 -15.00 21.88 8.36
C VAL A 150 -14.58 20.42 8.61
N ALA A 151 -15.57 19.55 8.76
CA ALA A 151 -15.35 18.10 8.86
C ALA A 151 -15.43 17.43 7.48
N VAL A 152 -14.39 16.68 7.12
CA VAL A 152 -14.35 15.89 5.87
C VAL A 152 -14.20 14.41 6.23
N PRO A 153 -15.18 13.55 5.88
CA PRO A 153 -15.09 12.12 6.13
C PRO A 153 -13.94 11.48 5.34
N VAL A 154 -13.07 10.77 6.05
CA VAL A 154 -12.04 9.91 5.45
C VAL A 154 -12.41 8.46 5.72
N ARG A 155 -12.09 7.54 4.79
CA ARG A 155 -12.15 6.08 5.06
C ARG A 155 -10.97 5.37 4.43
N GLY A 156 -10.61 4.24 5.03
CA GLY A 156 -9.67 3.30 4.47
C GLY A 156 -10.37 2.15 3.74
N VAL A 157 -9.79 1.74 2.61
CA VAL A 157 -10.16 0.52 1.88
C VAL A 157 -8.89 -0.27 1.58
N ALA A 158 -8.90 -1.56 1.86
CA ALA A 158 -7.88 -2.48 1.39
C ALA A 158 -8.30 -3.04 0.02
N LEU A 159 -7.42 -2.97 -0.97
CA LEU A 159 -7.72 -3.39 -2.34
C LEU A 159 -6.71 -4.44 -2.81
N PHE A 160 -7.19 -5.64 -3.11
CA PHE A 160 -6.38 -6.67 -3.74
C PHE A 160 -6.48 -6.55 -5.26
N ILE A 161 -5.34 -6.47 -5.96
CA ILE A 161 -5.30 -6.28 -7.41
C ILE A 161 -4.95 -7.53 -8.20
N SER A 162 -4.43 -8.56 -7.53
CA SER A 162 -4.11 -9.83 -8.19
C SER A 162 -5.37 -10.48 -8.75
N PRO A 163 -5.36 -10.99 -9.99
CA PRO A 163 -6.48 -11.73 -10.57
C PRO A 163 -6.71 -13.10 -9.91
N GLU A 164 -5.72 -13.60 -9.18
CA GLU A 164 -5.76 -14.90 -8.49
C GLU A 164 -6.14 -14.76 -7.01
N ALA A 165 -6.49 -13.55 -6.56
CA ALA A 165 -6.92 -13.31 -5.18
C ALA A 165 -8.34 -13.86 -4.95
N GLN A 166 -8.51 -14.63 -3.89
CA GLN A 166 -9.79 -15.12 -3.40
C GLN A 166 -9.98 -14.58 -1.98
N LEU A 167 -11.03 -13.77 -1.77
CA LEU A 167 -11.23 -13.05 -0.52
C LEU A 167 -12.39 -13.66 0.28
N ASP A 168 -12.12 -14.07 1.50
CA ASP A 168 -13.13 -14.37 2.52
C ASP A 168 -12.95 -13.43 3.72
N THR A 169 -13.40 -12.18 3.54
CA THR A 169 -13.11 -11.08 4.46
C THR A 169 -14.37 -10.35 4.92
N ALA A 170 -15.52 -11.00 4.86
CA ALA A 170 -16.81 -10.40 5.22
C ALA A 170 -16.88 -9.92 6.67
N GLN A 171 -16.12 -10.56 7.57
CA GLN A 171 -16.03 -10.19 8.98
C GLN A 171 -14.99 -9.07 9.25
N SER A 172 -14.27 -8.60 8.24
CA SER A 172 -13.28 -7.53 8.39
C SER A 172 -13.95 -6.24 8.87
N PRO A 173 -13.36 -5.52 9.85
CA PRO A 173 -13.91 -4.26 10.35
C PRO A 173 -13.87 -3.13 9.30
N LEU A 174 -13.06 -3.28 8.26
CA LEU A 174 -12.98 -2.34 7.15
C LEU A 174 -13.24 -3.02 5.79
N PRO A 175 -13.70 -2.26 4.79
CA PRO A 175 -13.90 -2.78 3.44
C PRO A 175 -12.60 -3.31 2.87
N VAL A 176 -12.62 -4.61 2.55
CA VAL A 176 -11.54 -5.32 1.86
C VAL A 176 -12.13 -5.82 0.56
N LEU A 177 -11.62 -5.32 -0.55
CA LEU A 177 -12.24 -5.48 -1.87
C LEU A 177 -11.28 -6.13 -2.84
N TRP A 178 -11.83 -6.91 -3.77
CA TRP A 178 -11.10 -7.28 -4.97
C TRP A 178 -11.22 -6.17 -6.03
N SER A 179 -10.21 -6.03 -6.89
CA SER A 179 -10.14 -5.00 -7.94
C SER A 179 -11.42 -4.86 -8.76
N LYS A 180 -12.05 -5.97 -9.12
CA LYS A 180 -13.31 -5.99 -9.90
C LYS A 180 -14.51 -5.42 -9.15
N GLU A 181 -14.48 -5.41 -7.82
CA GLU A 181 -15.60 -5.01 -6.97
C GLU A 181 -15.57 -3.52 -6.63
N LEU A 182 -14.39 -2.89 -6.69
CA LEU A 182 -14.17 -1.51 -6.23
C LEU A 182 -15.16 -0.51 -6.84
N LYS A 183 -15.35 -0.53 -8.17
CA LYS A 183 -16.26 0.40 -8.85
C LYS A 183 -17.72 0.17 -8.44
N GLY A 184 -18.14 -1.09 -8.37
CA GLY A 184 -19.50 -1.44 -7.95
C GLY A 184 -19.76 -1.05 -6.49
N TRP A 185 -18.76 -1.24 -5.64
CA TRP A 185 -18.82 -0.82 -4.24
C TRP A 185 -18.92 0.70 -4.10
N LEU A 186 -18.06 1.48 -4.78
CA LEU A 186 -18.09 2.96 -4.76
C LEU A 186 -19.44 3.54 -5.20
N ARG A 187 -20.12 2.90 -6.16
CA ARG A 187 -21.42 3.34 -6.67
C ARG A 187 -22.60 2.95 -5.80
N ASN A 188 -22.45 1.90 -4.98
CA ASN A 188 -23.54 1.29 -4.22
C ASN A 188 -23.26 1.36 -2.71
N LYS A 189 -22.83 0.24 -2.09
CA LYS A 189 -22.63 0.12 -0.63
C LYS A 189 -21.65 1.15 -0.06
N GLY A 190 -20.67 1.55 -0.85
CA GLY A 190 -19.68 2.57 -0.51
C GLY A 190 -20.07 3.98 -0.93
N ARG A 191 -21.23 4.23 -1.54
CA ARG A 191 -21.60 5.58 -1.96
C ARG A 191 -21.84 6.46 -0.73
N ARG A 192 -21.27 7.67 -0.74
CA ARG A 192 -21.47 8.68 0.30
C ARG A 192 -22.34 9.82 -0.21
N SER A 193 -23.06 10.47 0.70
CA SER A 193 -23.81 11.68 0.39
C SER A 193 -22.84 12.81 0.03
N THR A 194 -23.23 13.62 -0.95
CA THR A 194 -22.40 14.74 -1.42
C THR A 194 -22.20 15.77 -0.32
N LEU A 195 -20.95 16.16 -0.08
CA LEU A 195 -20.60 17.19 0.89
C LEU A 195 -21.16 18.56 0.48
N PRO A 196 -21.47 19.44 1.46
CA PRO A 196 -21.84 20.83 1.19
C PRO A 196 -20.83 21.51 0.27
N ARG A 197 -21.31 22.42 -0.59
CA ARG A 197 -20.46 23.09 -1.59
C ARG A 197 -19.28 23.81 -0.96
N GLU A 198 -19.48 24.40 0.22
CA GLU A 198 -18.44 25.10 0.98
C GLU A 198 -17.35 24.14 1.46
N THR A 199 -17.74 23.02 2.08
CA THR A 199 -16.82 21.94 2.48
C THR A 199 -16.01 21.42 1.29
N ARG A 200 -16.65 21.20 0.13
CA ARG A 200 -15.95 20.74 -1.08
C ARG A 200 -14.94 21.76 -1.61
N ARG A 201 -15.26 23.05 -1.55
CA ARG A 201 -14.34 24.13 -1.94
C ARG A 201 -13.14 24.23 -0.99
N ALA A 202 -13.39 24.16 0.32
CA ALA A 202 -12.34 24.15 1.33
C ALA A 202 -11.41 22.93 1.16
N LEU A 203 -11.99 21.76 0.89
CA LEU A 203 -11.25 20.54 0.62
C LEU A 203 -10.40 20.65 -0.64
N ALA A 204 -10.95 21.11 -1.75
CA ALA A 204 -10.22 21.31 -3.00
C ALA A 204 -9.01 22.23 -2.80
N LYS A 205 -9.21 23.36 -2.10
CA LYS A 205 -8.13 24.29 -1.74
C LYS A 205 -7.07 23.64 -0.85
N ALA A 206 -7.46 22.84 0.15
CA ALA A 206 -6.53 22.16 1.05
C ALA A 206 -5.74 21.03 0.36
N LEU A 207 -6.25 20.49 -0.74
CA LEU A 207 -5.62 19.44 -1.54
C LEU A 207 -4.91 19.98 -2.80
N GLU A 208 -4.99 21.28 -3.06
CA GLU A 208 -4.42 21.94 -4.24
C GLU A 208 -4.94 21.35 -5.57
N ILE A 209 -6.26 21.13 -5.64
CA ILE A 209 -6.98 20.63 -6.83
C ILE A 209 -8.17 21.50 -7.22
#